data_AF-A0A1M5GV39-F1
#
_entry.id   AF-A0A1M5GV39-F1
#
_cell.length_a   1.000
_cell.length_b   1.000
_cell.length_c   1.000
_cell.angle_alpha   90.00
_cell.angle_beta   90.00
_cell.angle_gamma   90.00
#
_symmetry.space_group_name_H-M   'P 1'
#
loop_
_entity.id
_entity.type
_entity.pdbx_description
1 polymer ?
#
loop_
_entity_poly.entity_id
_entity_poly.type
_entity_poly.pdbx_seq_one_letter_code
_entity_poly.pdbx_strand_id
1 'polypeptide(L)'
;MTNRMISTKTRILTIGLILISFSLTSCGQNRQEKTAAIIDKLNLIENQKTNYKFQIEPLKYQASGEDSIKIVEIENQLSDKEIAKRISSAFNEIFSDKEINEIYDFIQTSAFEKFFNSNETYKVINSKFKDIDNEIDGITKKFSETVEKPTKKFEPIPVDKEDGFYETVNYSYSTTNEKVQLADKPSLTSRDILEVKKTYSNYNDRAEISIVFTKDGARKFYLLTKENIGKPIPIVIAKHIVSMPIVNSEIIGGRASISGDFTEEEIDKMIEILKEK
;
A
#
# COMPACT_ATOMS: atom_id res chain seq x y z
N MET A 1 -27.64 -67.08 34.92
CA MET A 1 -26.73 -66.23 34.11
C MET A 1 -27.47 -65.75 32.88
N THR A 2 -27.97 -64.51 32.86
CA THR A 2 -28.14 -63.75 31.61
C THR A 2 -28.43 -62.28 31.92
N ASN A 3 -27.68 -61.42 31.24
CA ASN A 3 -27.51 -60.00 31.45
C ASN A 3 -28.77 -59.16 31.18
N ARG A 4 -28.98 -58.14 32.01
CA ARG A 4 -29.75 -56.94 31.65
C ARG A 4 -28.97 -56.14 30.61
N MET A 5 -29.63 -55.82 29.49
CA MET A 5 -29.11 -54.89 28.50
C MET A 5 -30.15 -53.78 28.29
N ILE A 6 -29.77 -52.58 28.70
CA ILE A 6 -30.52 -51.33 28.49
C ILE A 6 -30.24 -50.91 27.04
N SER A 7 -31.30 -50.66 26.25
CA SER A 7 -31.20 -50.06 24.92
C SER A 7 -32.08 -48.82 24.85
N THR A 8 -31.42 -47.69 24.64
CA THR A 8 -31.92 -46.33 24.58
C THR A 8 -32.59 -46.08 23.22
N LYS A 9 -33.80 -45.51 23.22
CA LYS A 9 -34.52 -45.11 22.00
C LYS A 9 -33.85 -43.89 21.35
N THR A 10 -33.25 -44.07 20.18
CA THR A 10 -32.85 -42.96 19.30
C THR A 10 -33.96 -42.69 18.29
N ARG A 11 -34.61 -41.51 18.39
CA ARG A 11 -35.53 -40.99 17.36
C ARG A 11 -34.70 -40.41 16.22
N ILE A 12 -34.80 -41.00 15.03
CA ILE A 12 -34.28 -40.43 13.78
C ILE A 12 -35.38 -39.53 13.21
N LEU A 13 -35.14 -38.21 13.22
CA LEU A 13 -35.98 -37.21 12.58
C LEU A 13 -35.45 -37.01 11.15
N THR A 14 -36.13 -37.59 10.16
CA THR A 14 -35.87 -37.34 8.74
C THR A 14 -36.35 -35.93 8.39
N ILE A 15 -35.43 -34.97 8.36
CA ILE A 15 -35.68 -33.65 7.76
C ILE A 15 -35.51 -33.80 6.26
N GLY A 16 -36.62 -33.80 5.52
CA GLY A 16 -36.62 -33.75 4.07
C GLY A 16 -35.98 -32.45 3.59
N LEU A 17 -34.89 -32.56 2.85
CA LEU A 17 -34.24 -31.46 2.15
C LEU A 17 -35.09 -31.12 0.92
N ILE A 18 -36.00 -30.15 1.05
CA ILE A 18 -36.67 -29.55 -0.11
C ILE A 18 -35.62 -28.69 -0.83
N LEU A 19 -34.99 -29.26 -1.84
CA LEU A 19 -34.21 -28.53 -2.85
C LEU A 19 -35.19 -27.69 -3.67
N ILE A 20 -35.43 -26.45 -3.23
CA ILE A 20 -36.05 -25.44 -4.08
C ILE A 20 -35.00 -25.07 -5.13
N SER A 21 -35.06 -25.72 -6.28
CA SER A 21 -34.37 -25.26 -7.47
C SER A 21 -34.96 -23.90 -7.85
N PHE A 22 -34.34 -22.83 -7.37
CA PHE A 22 -34.44 -21.53 -8.01
C PHE A 22 -33.84 -21.68 -9.41
N SER A 23 -34.69 -21.98 -10.38
CA SER A 23 -34.40 -21.63 -11.76
C SER A 23 -34.26 -20.11 -11.77
N LEU A 24 -33.01 -19.63 -11.78
CA LEU A 24 -32.67 -18.25 -12.10
C LEU A 24 -33.19 -18.00 -13.51
N THR A 25 -34.44 -17.56 -13.57
CA THR A 25 -34.96 -16.83 -14.71
C THR A 25 -34.01 -15.65 -14.90
N SER A 26 -33.41 -15.58 -16.08
CA SER A 26 -32.66 -14.42 -16.56
C SER A 26 -33.60 -13.21 -16.55
N CYS A 27 -33.78 -12.58 -15.39
CA CYS A 27 -34.28 -11.23 -15.31
C CYS A 27 -33.12 -10.35 -15.76
N GLY A 28 -33.24 -9.82 -16.98
CA GLY A 28 -32.30 -8.82 -17.47
C GLY A 28 -32.19 -7.71 -16.44
N GLN A 29 -30.99 -7.53 -15.89
CA GLN A 29 -30.75 -6.51 -14.88
C GLN A 29 -31.20 -5.14 -15.38
N ASN A 30 -31.87 -4.37 -14.53
CA ASN A 30 -32.27 -3.01 -14.88
C ASN A 30 -31.05 -2.07 -14.92
N ARG A 31 -31.21 -0.88 -15.51
CA ARG A 31 -30.13 0.11 -15.65
C ARG A 31 -29.41 0.39 -14.33
N GLN A 32 -30.16 0.49 -13.23
CA GLN A 32 -29.62 0.80 -11.90
C GLN A 32 -28.75 -0.35 -11.38
N GLU A 33 -29.18 -1.60 -11.53
CA GLU A 33 -28.42 -2.79 -11.14
C GLU A 33 -27.11 -2.89 -11.93
N LYS A 34 -27.16 -2.65 -13.24
CA LYS A 34 -25.96 -2.63 -14.09
C LYS A 34 -24.99 -1.52 -13.68
N THR A 35 -25.52 -0.32 -13.41
CA THR A 35 -24.71 0.82 -12.94
C THR A 35 -24.05 0.50 -11.61
N ALA A 36 -24.79 -0.08 -10.65
CA ALA A 36 -24.25 -0.48 -9.36
C ALA A 36 -23.13 -1.53 -9.52
N ALA A 37 -23.33 -2.53 -10.38
CA ALA A 37 -22.30 -3.52 -10.69
C ALA A 37 -21.05 -2.91 -11.31
N ILE A 38 -21.20 -1.91 -12.20
CA ILE A 38 -20.05 -1.17 -12.75
C ILE A 38 -19.31 -0.40 -11.67
N ILE A 39 -20.03 0.32 -10.81
CA ILE A 39 -19.45 1.09 -9.71
C ILE A 39 -18.63 0.19 -8.77
N ASP A 40 -19.17 -0.97 -8.43
CA ASP A 40 -18.51 -1.96 -7.57
C ASP A 40 -17.29 -2.59 -8.27
N LYS A 41 -17.46 -3.07 -9.51
CA LYS A 41 -16.40 -3.75 -10.27
C LYS A 41 -15.19 -2.87 -10.53
N LEU A 42 -15.42 -1.56 -10.74
CA LEU A 42 -14.38 -0.55 -10.93
C LEU A 42 -13.91 0.08 -9.61
N ASN A 43 -14.42 -0.40 -8.47
CA ASN A 43 -14.07 0.06 -7.14
C ASN A 43 -14.20 1.58 -6.94
N LEU A 44 -15.18 2.21 -7.60
CA LEU A 44 -15.26 3.67 -7.68
C LEU A 44 -15.59 4.30 -6.32
N ILE A 45 -16.36 3.61 -5.48
CA ILE A 45 -16.71 4.09 -4.13
C ILE A 45 -15.45 4.17 -3.26
N GLU A 46 -14.68 3.08 -3.18
CA GLU A 46 -13.46 3.05 -2.37
C GLU A 46 -12.40 4.02 -2.88
N ASN A 47 -12.30 4.21 -4.20
CA ASN A 47 -11.40 5.21 -4.77
C ASN A 47 -11.77 6.63 -4.30
N GLN A 48 -13.06 7.00 -4.31
CA GLN A 48 -13.51 8.31 -3.81
C GLN A 48 -13.32 8.45 -2.29
N LYS A 49 -13.68 7.43 -1.51
CA LYS A 49 -13.46 7.41 -0.05
C LYS A 49 -12.00 7.62 0.29
N THR A 50 -11.13 6.88 -0.40
CA THR A 50 -9.68 6.93 -0.19
C THR A 50 -9.15 8.33 -0.47
N ASN A 51 -9.56 8.95 -1.58
CA ASN A 51 -9.16 10.32 -1.93
C ASN A 51 -9.52 11.34 -0.83
N TYR A 52 -10.78 11.38 -0.38
CA TYR A 52 -11.19 12.35 0.64
C TYR A 52 -10.67 12.02 2.03
N LYS A 53 -10.54 10.73 2.37
CA LYS A 53 -9.94 10.31 3.65
C LYS A 53 -8.52 10.84 3.80
N PHE A 54 -7.71 10.87 2.73
CA PHE A 54 -6.38 11.46 2.77
C PHE A 54 -6.39 12.98 3.03
N GLN A 55 -7.45 13.68 2.64
CA GLN A 55 -7.62 15.12 2.85
C GLN A 55 -8.19 15.44 4.24
N ILE A 56 -9.11 14.62 4.74
CA ILE A 56 -9.86 14.87 5.98
C ILE A 56 -9.08 14.43 7.22
N GLU A 57 -8.39 13.28 7.17
CA GLU A 57 -7.66 12.75 8.34
C GLU A 57 -6.67 13.75 8.94
N PRO A 58 -5.85 14.50 8.18
CA PRO A 58 -4.99 15.54 8.76
C PRO A 58 -5.78 16.63 9.52
N LEU A 59 -6.93 17.05 8.98
CA LEU A 59 -7.74 18.14 9.54
C LEU A 59 -8.34 17.77 10.90
N LYS A 60 -8.64 16.49 11.14
CA LYS A 60 -9.20 16.00 12.40
C LYS A 60 -8.30 16.26 13.60
N TYR A 61 -6.98 16.29 13.40
CA TYR A 61 -6.01 16.56 14.47
C TYR A 61 -5.82 18.06 14.76
N GLN A 62 -6.28 18.93 13.87
CA GLN A 62 -6.09 20.39 13.96
C GLN A 62 -7.39 21.13 14.27
N ALA A 63 -8.52 20.58 13.82
CA ALA A 63 -9.82 21.21 13.98
C ALA A 63 -10.28 21.22 15.43
N SER A 64 -10.90 22.33 15.83
CA SER A 64 -11.53 22.50 17.14
C SER A 64 -12.87 23.22 17.00
N GLY A 65 -13.74 23.08 18.00
CA GLY A 65 -15.05 23.75 18.01
C GLY A 65 -15.91 23.39 16.79
N GLU A 66 -16.32 24.41 16.05
CA GLU A 66 -17.22 24.29 14.89
C GLU A 66 -16.61 23.47 13.74
N ASP A 67 -15.30 23.56 13.54
CA ASP A 67 -14.64 22.86 12.43
C ASP A 67 -14.59 21.35 12.65
N SER A 68 -14.48 20.89 13.91
CA SER A 68 -14.58 19.46 14.24
C SER A 68 -15.96 18.90 13.90
N ILE A 69 -17.02 19.69 14.11
CA ILE A 69 -18.40 19.31 13.78
C ILE A 69 -18.57 19.22 12.25
N LYS A 70 -18.08 20.22 11.51
CA LYS A 70 -18.10 20.23 10.04
C LYS A 70 -17.37 19.03 9.45
N ILE A 71 -16.23 18.64 10.02
CA ILE A 71 -15.50 17.46 9.56
C ILE A 71 -16.34 16.18 9.71
N VAL A 72 -17.02 16.00 10.84
CA VAL A 72 -17.92 14.84 11.04
C VAL A 72 -19.08 14.86 10.05
N GLU A 73 -19.65 16.04 9.77
CA GLU A 73 -20.69 16.19 8.74
C GLU A 73 -20.19 15.82 7.34
N ILE A 74 -18.97 16.21 6.98
CA ILE A 74 -18.33 15.82 5.72
C ILE A 74 -18.11 14.32 5.68
N GLU A 75 -17.60 13.70 6.75
CA GLU A 75 -17.41 12.24 6.82
C GLU A 75 -18.74 11.48 6.60
N ASN A 76 -19.85 11.99 7.14
CA ASN A 76 -21.18 11.41 6.91
C ASN A 76 -21.64 11.50 5.43
N GLN A 77 -21.27 12.57 4.73
CA GLN A 77 -21.52 12.72 3.29
C GLN A 77 -20.65 11.79 2.42
N LEU A 78 -19.64 11.16 3.01
CA LEU A 78 -18.72 10.22 2.34
C LEU A 78 -19.03 8.75 2.68
N SER A 79 -20.23 8.45 3.18
CA SER A 79 -20.70 7.08 3.31
C SER A 79 -20.82 6.38 1.95
N ASP A 80 -20.64 5.06 1.92
CA ASP A 80 -20.73 4.24 0.70
C ASP A 80 -22.01 4.51 -0.07
N LYS A 81 -23.13 4.61 0.65
CA LYS A 81 -24.45 4.88 0.09
C LYS A 81 -24.53 6.24 -0.60
N GLU A 82 -24.00 7.30 0.04
CA GLU A 82 -24.06 8.65 -0.51
C GLU A 82 -23.11 8.83 -1.69
N ILE A 83 -21.92 8.24 -1.62
CA ILE A 83 -20.97 8.21 -2.74
C ILE A 83 -21.55 7.43 -3.92
N ALA A 84 -22.11 6.23 -3.68
CA ALA A 84 -22.75 5.43 -4.72
C ALA A 84 -23.88 6.21 -5.40
N LYS A 85 -24.71 6.92 -4.63
CA LYS A 85 -25.78 7.77 -5.15
C LYS A 85 -25.23 8.89 -6.05
N ARG A 86 -24.18 9.59 -5.61
CA ARG A 86 -23.56 10.68 -6.39
C ARG A 86 -22.94 10.19 -7.69
N ILE A 87 -22.20 9.09 -7.62
CA ILE A 87 -21.62 8.45 -8.82
C ILE A 87 -22.73 7.96 -9.75
N SER A 88 -23.79 7.36 -9.23
CA SER A 88 -24.93 6.90 -10.06
C SER A 88 -25.64 8.07 -10.75
N SER A 89 -25.77 9.23 -10.08
CA SER A 89 -26.29 10.46 -10.72
C SER A 89 -25.40 10.88 -11.89
N ALA A 90 -24.09 10.94 -11.68
CA ALA A 90 -23.13 11.29 -12.74
C ALA A 90 -23.21 10.30 -13.92
N PHE A 91 -23.38 9.00 -13.65
CA PHE A 91 -23.56 8.00 -14.71
C PHE A 91 -24.87 8.22 -15.49
N ASN A 92 -25.95 8.65 -14.84
CA ASN A 92 -27.20 8.99 -15.50
C ASN A 92 -27.11 10.27 -16.34
N GLU A 93 -26.25 11.21 -15.95
CA GLU A 93 -26.02 12.45 -16.70
C GLU A 93 -25.13 12.21 -17.93
N ILE A 94 -24.17 11.29 -17.83
CA ILE A 94 -23.12 11.11 -18.85
C ILE A 94 -23.44 10.00 -19.85
N PHE A 95 -24.03 8.88 -19.41
CA PHE A 95 -24.16 7.67 -20.24
C PHE A 95 -25.60 7.32 -20.56
N SER A 96 -25.86 6.98 -21.82
CA SER A 96 -27.13 6.40 -22.27
C SER A 96 -27.34 4.96 -21.75
N ASP A 97 -28.57 4.42 -21.87
CA ASP A 97 -28.86 3.02 -21.51
C ASP A 97 -28.02 2.03 -22.32
N LYS A 98 -27.78 2.37 -23.59
CA LYS A 98 -26.97 1.55 -24.48
C LYS A 98 -25.52 1.48 -23.99
N GLU A 99 -24.92 2.62 -23.66
CA GLU A 99 -23.54 2.68 -23.17
C GLU A 99 -23.39 2.00 -21.82
N ILE A 100 -24.36 2.14 -20.90
CA ILE A 100 -24.35 1.38 -19.63
C ILE A 100 -24.37 -0.12 -19.89
N ASN A 101 -25.16 -0.60 -20.85
CA ASN A 101 -25.16 -2.01 -21.23
C ASN A 101 -23.81 -2.45 -21.82
N GLU A 102 -23.25 -1.66 -22.73
CA GLU A 102 -21.94 -1.95 -23.35
C GLU A 102 -20.82 -2.01 -22.30
N ILE A 103 -20.79 -1.07 -21.35
CA ILE A 103 -19.83 -1.07 -20.23
C ILE A 103 -20.06 -2.29 -19.33
N TYR A 104 -21.31 -2.55 -18.94
CA TYR A 104 -21.67 -3.67 -18.07
C TYR A 104 -21.27 -5.03 -18.67
N ASP A 105 -21.49 -5.21 -19.97
CA ASP A 105 -21.11 -6.43 -20.67
C ASP A 105 -19.57 -6.52 -20.77
N PHE A 106 -18.89 -5.41 -21.05
CA PHE A 106 -17.43 -5.35 -21.12
C PHE A 106 -16.74 -5.75 -19.82
N ILE A 107 -17.17 -5.21 -18.68
CA ILE A 107 -16.53 -5.47 -17.37
C ILE A 107 -16.70 -6.92 -16.88
N GLN A 108 -17.59 -7.71 -17.50
CA GLN A 108 -17.77 -9.13 -17.23
C GLN A 108 -16.93 -10.02 -18.13
N THR A 109 -16.30 -9.45 -19.15
CA THR A 109 -15.48 -10.25 -20.07
C THR A 109 -14.21 -10.75 -19.39
N SER A 110 -13.75 -11.93 -19.80
CA SER A 110 -12.43 -12.42 -19.41
C SER A 110 -11.29 -11.53 -19.93
N ALA A 111 -11.54 -10.74 -20.97
CA ALA A 111 -10.60 -9.74 -21.46
C ALA A 111 -10.41 -8.60 -20.46
N PHE A 112 -11.51 -8.06 -19.92
CA PHE A 112 -11.44 -7.07 -18.85
C PHE A 112 -10.69 -7.61 -17.63
N GLU A 113 -11.00 -8.83 -17.19
CA GLU A 113 -10.30 -9.46 -16.06
C GLU A 113 -8.80 -9.57 -16.31
N LYS A 114 -8.39 -10.11 -17.47
CA LYS A 114 -6.97 -10.28 -17.80
C LYS A 114 -6.23 -8.95 -17.88
N PHE A 115 -6.87 -7.92 -18.39
CA PHE A 115 -6.20 -6.66 -18.66
C PHE A 115 -6.16 -5.72 -17.44
N PHE A 116 -7.27 -5.60 -16.72
CA PHE A 116 -7.42 -4.61 -15.64
C PHE A 116 -7.29 -5.19 -14.23
N ASN A 117 -7.68 -6.45 -14.03
CA ASN A 117 -7.76 -7.04 -12.68
C ASN A 117 -6.71 -8.12 -12.41
N SER A 118 -6.14 -8.73 -13.44
CA SER A 118 -5.14 -9.78 -13.28
C SER A 118 -3.73 -9.20 -13.39
N ASN A 119 -2.90 -9.52 -12.40
CA ASN A 119 -1.46 -9.28 -12.49
C ASN A 119 -0.79 -10.18 -13.56
N GLU A 120 -1.54 -11.06 -14.22
CA GLU A 120 -1.01 -12.02 -15.19
C GLU A 120 -0.53 -11.34 -16.46
N THR A 121 -1.30 -10.39 -17.01
CA THR A 121 -0.90 -9.67 -18.23
C THR A 121 0.41 -8.91 -18.01
N TYR A 122 0.52 -8.19 -16.90
CA TYR A 122 1.75 -7.50 -16.52
C TYR A 122 2.93 -8.47 -16.34
N LYS A 123 2.72 -9.59 -15.64
CA LYS A 123 3.75 -10.65 -15.49
C LYS A 123 4.20 -11.21 -16.82
N VAL A 124 3.26 -11.50 -17.74
CA VAL A 124 3.58 -12.03 -19.06
C VAL A 124 4.34 -11.01 -19.90
N ILE A 125 3.90 -9.74 -19.91
CA ILE A 125 4.61 -8.66 -20.60
C ILE A 125 6.05 -8.57 -20.08
N ASN A 126 6.25 -8.46 -18.76
CA ASN A 126 7.59 -8.39 -18.17
C ASN A 126 8.44 -9.61 -18.54
N SER A 127 7.86 -10.81 -18.55
CA SER A 127 8.60 -12.01 -18.96
C SER A 127 9.15 -11.95 -20.41
N LYS A 128 8.57 -11.11 -21.28
CA LYS A 128 9.04 -10.91 -22.67
C LYS A 128 10.24 -9.99 -22.79
N PHE A 129 10.59 -9.26 -21.73
CA PHE A 129 11.74 -8.36 -21.68
C PHE A 129 12.89 -8.93 -20.85
N LYS A 130 12.79 -10.20 -20.44
CA LYS A 130 13.80 -10.86 -19.60
C LYS A 130 15.18 -10.93 -20.27
N ASP A 131 15.23 -10.99 -21.59
CA ASP A 131 16.47 -10.89 -22.37
C ASP A 131 17.16 -9.54 -22.17
N ILE A 132 16.41 -8.44 -22.25
CA ILE A 132 16.91 -7.10 -21.96
C ILE A 132 17.31 -6.99 -20.48
N ASP A 133 16.50 -7.50 -19.56
CA ASP A 133 16.84 -7.54 -18.14
C ASP A 133 18.17 -8.28 -17.91
N ASN A 134 18.37 -9.43 -18.56
CA ASN A 134 19.62 -10.19 -18.48
C ASN A 134 20.81 -9.43 -19.10
N GLU A 135 20.60 -8.69 -20.20
CA GLU A 135 21.65 -7.86 -20.80
C GLU A 135 22.02 -6.70 -19.88
N ILE A 136 21.03 -6.03 -19.29
CA ILE A 136 21.22 -4.99 -18.28
C ILE A 136 21.94 -5.57 -17.06
N ASP A 137 21.56 -6.75 -16.57
CA ASP A 137 22.22 -7.44 -15.47
C ASP A 137 23.67 -7.80 -15.83
N GLY A 138 23.91 -8.26 -17.05
CA GLY A 138 25.24 -8.55 -17.56
C GLY A 138 26.12 -7.30 -17.67
N ILE A 139 25.57 -6.18 -18.15
CA ILE A 139 26.23 -4.87 -18.19
C ILE A 139 26.48 -4.37 -16.76
N THR A 140 25.50 -4.47 -15.87
CA THR A 140 25.57 -4.08 -14.46
C THR A 140 26.62 -4.88 -13.73
N LYS A 141 26.73 -6.19 -14.00
CA LYS A 141 27.76 -7.07 -13.46
C LYS A 141 29.14 -6.71 -14.00
N LYS A 142 29.29 -6.41 -15.29
CA LYS A 142 30.55 -5.92 -15.86
C LYS A 142 30.95 -4.58 -15.25
N PHE A 143 30.01 -3.65 -15.07
CA PHE A 143 30.27 -2.44 -14.29
C PHE A 143 30.63 -2.81 -12.86
N SER A 144 29.98 -3.76 -12.20
CA SER A 144 30.33 -4.19 -10.84
C SER A 144 31.72 -4.87 -10.73
N GLU A 145 32.20 -5.47 -11.82
CA GLU A 145 33.52 -6.11 -11.93
C GLU A 145 34.64 -5.13 -12.35
N THR A 146 34.29 -4.07 -13.10
CA THR A 146 35.26 -3.09 -13.66
C THR A 146 35.26 -1.76 -12.93
N VAL A 147 34.17 -1.42 -12.23
CA VAL A 147 34.12 -0.39 -11.22
C VAL A 147 34.75 -1.04 -10.00
N GLU A 148 35.82 -0.45 -9.45
CA GLU A 148 36.14 -0.68 -8.04
C GLU A 148 34.81 -0.69 -7.29
N LYS A 149 34.45 -1.79 -6.60
CA LYS A 149 33.28 -1.85 -5.69
C LYS A 149 33.04 -0.45 -5.17
N PRO A 150 31.87 0.20 -5.37
CA PRO A 150 31.71 1.61 -5.04
C PRO A 150 32.39 1.86 -3.71
N THR A 151 33.52 2.57 -3.75
CA THR A 151 34.61 2.43 -2.77
C THR A 151 34.25 3.01 -1.41
N LYS A 152 32.98 3.39 -1.24
CA LYS A 152 32.37 3.70 0.02
C LYS A 152 31.00 3.02 0.08
N LYS A 153 30.91 1.96 0.91
CA LYS A 153 29.71 1.68 1.72
C LYS A 153 29.21 3.03 2.22
N PHE A 154 27.90 3.26 2.23
CA PHE A 154 27.39 4.45 2.91
C PHE A 154 27.86 4.36 4.37
N GLU A 155 28.87 5.16 4.70
CA GLU A 155 29.48 5.13 6.03
C GLU A 155 28.49 5.81 6.97
N PRO A 156 28.00 5.11 8.02
CA PRO A 156 27.03 5.69 8.93
C PRO A 156 27.57 7.00 9.51
N ILE A 157 26.77 8.07 9.40
CA ILE A 157 27.19 9.40 9.84
C ILE A 157 26.69 9.60 11.27
N PRO A 158 27.57 9.77 12.26
CA PRO A 158 27.15 9.97 13.65
C PRO A 158 26.28 11.22 13.78
N VAL A 159 25.18 11.09 14.50
CA VAL A 159 24.23 12.17 14.74
C VAL A 159 23.55 11.98 16.10
N ASP A 160 23.58 13.00 16.94
CA ASP A 160 22.86 12.96 18.23
C ASP A 160 21.39 13.37 18.08
N LYS A 161 20.61 12.50 17.41
CA LYS A 161 19.17 12.68 17.15
C LYS A 161 18.40 11.43 17.58
N GLU A 162 17.07 11.53 17.65
CA GLU A 162 16.19 10.37 17.89
C GLU A 162 16.15 9.48 16.64
N ASP A 163 15.90 8.19 16.81
CA ASP A 163 15.76 7.27 15.68
C ASP A 163 14.48 7.58 14.89
N GLY A 164 14.60 7.61 13.56
CA GLY A 164 13.48 8.01 12.71
C GLY A 164 13.87 8.49 11.32
N PHE A 165 12.86 8.92 10.57
CA PHE A 165 12.98 9.50 9.24
C PHE A 165 12.90 11.02 9.34
N TYR A 166 13.84 11.71 8.74
CA TYR A 166 13.96 13.17 8.85
C TYR A 166 13.74 13.84 7.51
N GLU A 167 13.22 15.07 7.57
CA GLU A 167 13.36 16.05 6.51
C GLU A 167 14.76 16.68 6.55
N THR A 168 15.27 17.09 5.39
CA THR A 168 16.50 17.87 5.29
C THR A 168 16.24 19.37 5.26
N VAL A 169 17.05 20.11 6.00
CA VAL A 169 16.95 21.57 6.11
C VAL A 169 18.03 22.22 5.24
N ASN A 170 17.66 23.26 4.48
CA ASN A 170 18.56 24.01 3.61
C ASN A 170 19.33 23.14 2.59
N TYR A 171 18.74 22.03 2.15
CA TYR A 171 19.37 21.13 1.19
C TYR A 171 19.54 21.79 -0.18
N SER A 172 20.75 21.68 -0.72
CA SER A 172 21.10 21.97 -2.11
C SER A 172 21.73 20.74 -2.75
N TYR A 173 21.56 20.54 -4.07
CA TYR A 173 22.20 19.46 -4.82
C TYR A 173 23.74 19.44 -4.72
N SER A 174 24.36 20.56 -4.35
CA SER A 174 25.81 20.65 -4.12
C SER A 174 26.24 20.28 -2.68
N THR A 175 25.30 19.92 -1.81
CA THR A 175 25.56 19.59 -0.40
C THR A 175 26.15 18.20 -0.29
N THR A 176 27.32 18.06 0.34
CA THR A 176 27.88 16.74 0.63
C THR A 176 27.13 16.08 1.77
N ASN A 177 27.11 14.75 1.82
CA ASN A 177 26.39 13.97 2.82
C ASN A 177 26.71 14.38 4.26
N GLU A 178 27.97 14.72 4.57
CA GLU A 178 28.43 15.11 5.90
C GLU A 178 27.91 16.49 6.35
N LYS A 179 27.39 17.30 5.40
CA LYS A 179 26.86 18.65 5.66
C LYS A 179 25.34 18.70 5.65
N VAL A 180 24.67 17.57 5.47
CA VAL A 180 23.21 17.49 5.49
C VAL A 180 22.71 17.85 6.89
N GLN A 181 21.85 18.88 6.96
CA GLN A 181 21.20 19.29 8.20
C GLN A 181 19.84 18.62 8.30
N LEU A 182 19.56 18.04 9.46
CA LEU A 182 18.30 17.37 9.74
C LEU A 182 17.36 18.35 10.46
N ALA A 183 16.07 18.21 10.23
CA ALA A 183 15.06 18.89 11.04
C ALA A 183 15.25 18.60 12.55
N ASP A 184 14.69 19.45 13.39
CA ASP A 184 14.84 19.33 14.85
C ASP A 184 14.25 18.02 15.38
N LYS A 185 13.12 17.59 14.80
CA LYS A 185 12.40 16.38 15.16
C LYS A 185 12.25 15.45 13.96
N PRO A 186 12.19 14.12 14.18
CA PRO A 186 11.88 13.19 13.13
C PRO A 186 10.44 13.37 12.65
N SER A 187 10.23 13.21 11.34
CA SER A 187 8.90 13.18 10.73
C SER A 187 8.19 11.85 11.01
N LEU A 188 8.95 10.76 11.16
CA LEU A 188 8.47 9.43 11.56
C LEU A 188 9.41 8.77 12.57
N THR A 189 8.85 8.03 13.51
CA THR A 189 9.58 7.26 14.54
C THR A 189 9.14 5.80 14.55
N SER A 190 9.74 4.95 15.39
CA SER A 190 9.31 3.55 15.59
C SER A 190 7.83 3.42 15.96
N ARG A 191 7.25 4.42 16.64
CA ARG A 191 5.81 4.48 16.99
C ARG A 191 4.89 4.54 15.77
N ASP A 192 5.40 5.02 14.64
CA ASP A 192 4.65 5.10 13.39
C ASP A 192 4.69 3.78 12.60
N ILE A 193 5.48 2.80 13.04
CA ILE A 193 5.70 1.53 12.36
C ILE A 193 4.73 0.45 12.88
N LEU A 194 4.12 -0.28 11.94
CA LEU A 194 3.25 -1.42 12.21
C LEU A 194 4.03 -2.74 12.20
N GLU A 195 4.90 -2.93 11.21
CA GLU A 195 5.69 -4.15 11.02
C GLU A 195 7.09 -3.81 10.51
N VAL A 196 8.10 -4.51 11.03
CA VAL A 196 9.49 -4.48 10.54
C VAL A 196 9.99 -5.90 10.38
N LYS A 197 10.54 -6.23 9.21
CA LYS A 197 11.13 -7.55 8.93
C LYS A 197 12.34 -7.46 8.01
N LYS A 198 13.25 -8.43 8.17
CA LYS A 198 14.30 -8.72 7.20
C LYS A 198 13.65 -9.34 5.96
N THR A 199 14.00 -8.84 4.79
CA THR A 199 13.61 -9.40 3.49
C THR A 199 14.84 -9.50 2.59
N TYR A 200 14.74 -10.19 1.47
CA TYR A 200 15.83 -10.29 0.50
C TYR A 200 15.38 -9.63 -0.80
N SER A 201 16.25 -8.79 -1.35
CA SER A 201 16.00 -8.09 -2.60
C SER A 201 15.93 -9.09 -3.76
N ASN A 202 14.91 -8.97 -4.60
CA ASN A 202 14.72 -9.85 -5.77
C ASN A 202 15.80 -9.67 -6.85
N TYR A 203 16.64 -8.63 -6.75
CA TYR A 203 17.63 -8.27 -7.76
C TYR A 203 19.03 -8.83 -7.48
N ASN A 204 19.40 -9.00 -6.22
CA ASN A 204 20.79 -9.30 -5.85
C ASN A 204 20.94 -10.16 -4.58
N ASP A 205 19.85 -10.77 -4.09
CA ASP A 205 19.81 -11.57 -2.86
C ASP A 205 20.40 -10.84 -1.63
N ARG A 206 20.45 -9.51 -1.63
CA ARG A 206 20.89 -8.75 -0.46
C ARG A 206 19.76 -8.61 0.53
N ALA A 207 20.10 -8.79 1.81
CA ALA A 207 19.17 -8.55 2.89
C ALA A 207 18.84 -7.04 2.99
N GLU A 208 17.57 -6.73 3.20
CA GLU A 208 17.04 -5.39 3.37
C GLU A 208 16.04 -5.38 4.54
N ILE A 209 15.78 -4.20 5.11
CA ILE A 209 14.75 -4.03 6.14
C ILE A 209 13.47 -3.53 5.48
N SER A 210 12.44 -4.37 5.46
CA SER A 210 11.11 -3.98 5.02
C SER A 210 10.31 -3.41 6.19
N ILE A 211 9.72 -2.24 5.98
CA ILE A 211 8.91 -1.51 6.95
C ILE A 211 7.49 -1.35 6.40
N VAL A 212 6.49 -1.69 7.20
CA VAL A 212 5.09 -1.36 6.99
C VAL A 212 4.68 -0.37 8.06
N PHE A 213 4.24 0.82 7.67
CA PHE A 213 3.79 1.84 8.61
C PHE A 213 2.34 1.57 9.07
N THR A 214 2.01 2.10 10.25
CA THR A 214 0.63 2.24 10.71
C THR A 214 -0.15 3.16 9.75
N LYS A 215 -1.48 3.24 9.89
CA LYS A 215 -2.30 4.17 9.09
C LYS A 215 -1.79 5.62 9.21
N ASP A 216 -1.48 6.06 10.42
CA ASP A 216 -1.00 7.43 10.69
C ASP A 216 0.43 7.61 10.19
N GLY A 217 1.29 6.60 10.37
CA GLY A 217 2.64 6.59 9.82
C GLY A 217 2.65 6.62 8.29
N ALA A 218 1.78 5.87 7.62
CA ALA A 218 1.65 5.87 6.17
C ALA A 218 1.27 7.26 5.63
N ARG A 219 0.40 7.98 6.34
CA ARG A 219 0.03 9.37 6.02
C ARG A 219 1.23 10.31 6.19
N LYS A 220 1.95 10.21 7.30
CA LYS A 220 3.17 11.01 7.54
C LYS A 220 4.25 10.74 6.50
N PHE A 221 4.46 9.48 6.11
CA PHE A 221 5.44 9.09 5.09
C PHE A 221 5.06 9.56 3.69
N TYR A 222 3.77 9.53 3.34
CA TYR A 222 3.28 10.15 2.11
C TYR A 222 3.59 11.66 2.08
N LEU A 223 3.26 12.39 3.15
CA LEU A 223 3.53 13.83 3.21
C LEU A 223 5.04 14.12 3.14
N LEU A 224 5.84 13.39 3.92
CA LEU A 224 7.30 13.52 3.91
C LEU A 224 7.87 13.34 2.51
N THR A 225 7.48 12.27 1.80
CA THR A 225 7.98 12.00 0.43
C THR A 225 7.47 13.02 -0.58
N LYS A 226 6.19 13.42 -0.51
CA LYS A 226 5.60 14.44 -1.38
C LYS A 226 6.30 15.80 -1.27
N GLU A 227 6.64 16.23 -0.06
CA GLU A 227 7.26 17.53 0.20
C GLU A 227 8.77 17.54 -0.08
N ASN A 228 9.37 16.35 -0.23
CA ASN A 228 10.81 16.16 -0.39
C ASN A 228 11.22 15.54 -1.72
N ILE A 229 10.37 15.63 -2.77
CA ILE A 229 10.75 15.18 -4.12
C ILE A 229 12.03 15.88 -4.56
N GLY A 230 13.01 15.09 -5.01
CA GLY A 230 14.36 15.54 -5.39
C GLY A 230 15.31 15.79 -4.22
N LYS A 231 14.88 15.59 -2.97
CA LYS A 231 15.69 15.75 -1.76
C LYS A 231 15.91 14.40 -1.04
N PRO A 232 16.98 14.26 -0.25
CA PRO A 232 17.18 13.08 0.58
C PRO A 232 16.24 13.06 1.79
N ILE A 233 15.84 11.85 2.21
CA ILE A 233 15.25 11.56 3.52
C ILE A 233 16.27 10.81 4.37
N PRO A 234 16.95 11.45 5.34
CA PRO A 234 17.84 10.76 6.27
C PRO A 234 17.07 9.81 7.18
N ILE A 235 17.62 8.62 7.32
CA ILE A 235 17.13 7.58 8.23
C ILE A 235 18.15 7.45 9.35
N VAL A 236 17.73 7.79 10.56
CA VAL A 236 18.57 7.73 11.77
C VAL A 236 18.20 6.48 12.56
N ILE A 237 19.21 5.66 12.87
CA ILE A 237 19.09 4.48 13.74
C ILE A 237 20.35 4.40 14.60
N ALA A 238 20.19 4.15 15.90
CA ALA A 238 21.30 4.04 16.85
C ALA A 238 22.25 5.25 16.81
N LYS A 239 21.71 6.48 16.77
CA LYS A 239 22.50 7.73 16.69
C LYS A 239 23.38 7.87 15.44
N HIS A 240 23.03 7.18 14.36
CA HIS A 240 23.72 7.32 13.08
C HIS A 240 22.70 7.50 11.97
N ILE A 241 22.98 8.38 11.03
CA ILE A 241 22.33 8.33 9.72
C ILE A 241 22.86 7.06 9.05
N VAL A 242 21.97 6.11 8.78
CA VAL A 242 22.32 4.81 8.17
C VAL A 242 22.02 4.77 6.68
N SER A 243 21.12 5.64 6.20
CA SER A 243 20.78 5.79 4.79
C SER A 243 20.20 7.18 4.52
N MET A 244 20.36 7.68 3.29
CA MET A 244 19.80 8.96 2.82
C MET A 244 19.22 8.81 1.40
N PRO A 245 18.15 8.02 1.20
CA PRO A 245 17.54 7.86 -0.12
C PRO A 245 17.03 9.19 -0.67
N ILE A 246 17.32 9.45 -1.94
CA ILE A 246 16.71 10.56 -2.70
C ILE A 246 15.29 10.17 -3.07
N VAL A 247 14.33 11.05 -2.79
CA VAL A 247 12.93 10.83 -3.14
C VAL A 247 12.72 11.17 -4.61
N ASN A 248 12.25 10.20 -5.39
CA ASN A 248 11.97 10.40 -6.82
C ASN A 248 10.49 10.72 -7.10
N SER A 249 9.59 10.25 -6.25
CA SER A 249 8.15 10.51 -6.31
C SER A 249 7.54 10.36 -4.92
N GLU A 250 6.33 10.87 -4.73
CA GLU A 250 5.54 10.56 -3.55
C GLU A 250 5.32 9.04 -3.42
N ILE A 251 5.37 8.53 -2.18
CA ILE A 251 5.17 7.10 -1.91
C ILE A 251 3.81 6.90 -1.26
N ILE A 252 2.94 6.21 -1.98
CA ILE A 252 1.59 5.84 -1.55
C ILE A 252 1.62 4.42 -1.00
N GLY A 253 0.83 4.14 0.04
CA GLY A 253 0.64 2.77 0.57
C GLY A 253 1.50 2.39 1.76
N GLY A 254 2.28 3.32 2.33
CA GLY A 254 2.84 3.19 3.67
C GLY A 254 3.89 2.09 3.84
N ARG A 255 4.69 1.82 2.81
CA ARG A 255 5.81 0.86 2.86
C ARG A 255 7.12 1.55 2.53
N ALA A 256 8.18 1.14 3.22
CA ALA A 256 9.55 1.56 2.94
C ALA A 256 10.49 0.34 2.97
N SER A 257 11.62 0.46 2.27
CA SER A 257 12.76 -0.45 2.41
C SER A 257 13.98 0.35 2.84
N ILE A 258 14.72 -0.15 3.84
CA ILE A 258 16.07 0.33 4.15
C ILE A 258 17.03 -0.69 3.57
N SER A 259 17.70 -0.28 2.50
CA SER A 259 18.73 -1.05 1.83
C SER A 259 20.08 -0.36 1.98
N GLY A 260 21.14 -1.17 1.87
CA GLY A 260 22.53 -0.78 2.03
C GLY A 260 23.40 -2.02 2.15
N ASP A 261 24.72 -1.85 2.09
CA ASP A 261 25.67 -2.95 2.28
C ASP A 261 25.86 -3.28 3.76
N PHE A 262 24.74 -3.59 4.42
CA PHE A 262 24.68 -3.99 5.82
C PHE A 262 24.96 -5.49 5.97
N THR A 263 25.62 -5.87 7.05
CA THR A 263 25.71 -7.28 7.45
C THR A 263 24.36 -7.77 8.00
N GLU A 264 24.15 -9.08 8.04
CA GLU A 264 22.93 -9.62 8.67
C GLU A 264 22.80 -9.21 10.14
N GLU A 265 23.91 -9.17 10.88
CA GLU A 265 23.96 -8.74 12.27
C GLU A 265 23.58 -7.25 12.43
N GLU A 266 24.06 -6.39 11.51
CA GLU A 266 23.67 -4.96 11.47
C GLU A 266 22.16 -4.82 11.23
N ILE A 267 21.62 -5.58 10.27
CA ILE A 267 20.18 -5.58 9.96
C ILE A 267 19.36 -6.05 11.16
N ASP A 268 19.73 -7.16 11.79
CA ASP A 268 18.98 -7.72 12.90
C ASP A 268 18.95 -6.75 14.09
N LYS A 269 20.09 -6.08 14.38
CA LYS A 269 20.16 -5.03 15.40
C LYS A 269 19.30 -3.81 15.07
N MET A 270 19.31 -3.35 13.82
CA MET A 270 18.47 -2.22 13.38
C MET A 270 16.99 -2.58 13.49
N ILE A 271 16.61 -3.81 13.17
CA ILE A 271 15.23 -4.29 13.31
C ILE A 271 14.78 -4.29 14.78
N GLU A 272 15.64 -4.72 15.71
CA GLU A 272 15.34 -4.69 17.15
C GLU A 272 15.04 -3.26 17.62
N ILE A 273 15.90 -2.31 17.24
CA ILE A 273 15.74 -0.88 17.58
C ILE A 273 14.43 -0.32 16.99
N LEU A 274 14.13 -0.62 15.72
CA LEU A 274 12.92 -0.13 15.06
C LEU A 274 11.62 -0.73 15.63
N LYS A 275 11.70 -1.85 16.35
CA LYS A 275 10.56 -2.48 17.04
C LYS A 275 10.35 -1.93 18.45
N GLU A 276 11.33 -1.25 19.02
CA GLU A 276 11.27 -0.68 20.37
C GLU A 276 10.34 0.57 20.34
N LYS A 277 9.33 0.57 21.21
CA LYS A 277 8.25 1.58 21.24
C LYS A 277 8.37 2.53 22.41
#